data_AF-A0A8V0XDN4-F1
#
_entry.id   AF-A0A8V0XDN4-F1
#
_cell.length_a   1.000
_cell.length_b   1.000
_cell.length_c   1.000
_cell.angle_alpha   90.00
_cell.angle_beta   90.00
_cell.angle_gamma   90.00
#
_symmetry.space_group_name_H-M   'P 1'
#
loop_
_entity.id
_entity.type
_entity.pdbx_description
1 polymer ?
#
loop_
_entity_poly.entity_id
_entity_poly.type
_entity_poly.pdbx_seq_one_letter_code
_entity_poly.pdbx_strand_id
1 'polypeptide(L)'
;MTTVRYEQGSELTETSSSPTADEPTIKIDDGRDEDNEQDSCSKVFGVVLIIVDIIVVIVDLAISEKKRGIREILEGVSLAIALFFLVDVLMRVFVEGFKNYFRSKLNTLDAVIVVGTLLINMTYSFSDLAATDQMPRMVTLLRVLRIVILIRIFRLASQKKQLEVVTRRMVSENKRRYMKDGFDLDLTYVTDRVIAMSFPSSGKQSFYRNPIEEVARFLDTKHADHYKVYNLCSEKGYDPKYFHYRVERIFIDDHNVPALQDMLKFTASVHEWMNQDEKNIIAIHCKGGKGRTGTMVCTWLIHSDQFESAKESLDYFGERRTDRTMSTKFQGVETPSQSRYVGYYEILKNKYNFQLPPERQLKIKNLKIHSIHGVGKGNGTDMKVQIIMKKQVVLECVCATQGNCKLFFDSESDSVVIGLEDSPVISGDVKVRFESNSDLPKGYDDCPFFFWFNTSFIENNRLYLPRNELDNPHKSKTWKVYSEAFAVEMNFTEL
;
A
#
# COMPACT_ATOMS: atom_id res chain seq x y z
N MET A 1 6.55 -42.17 -9.75
CA MET A 1 7.48 -42.15 -8.60
C MET A 1 8.85 -41.80 -9.12
N THR A 2 9.23 -40.53 -9.03
CA THR A 2 10.61 -40.08 -9.28
C THR A 2 10.88 -38.96 -8.30
N THR A 3 11.50 -39.33 -7.19
CA THR A 3 11.82 -38.47 -6.05
C THR A 3 13.16 -37.81 -6.33
N VAL A 4 13.21 -36.49 -6.45
CA VAL A 4 14.48 -35.74 -6.49
C VAL A 4 14.77 -35.22 -5.09
N ARG A 5 15.80 -35.79 -4.46
CA ARG A 5 16.37 -35.38 -3.16
C ARG A 5 17.18 -34.10 -3.35
N TYR A 6 17.00 -33.14 -2.43
CA TYR A 6 17.90 -32.01 -2.24
C TYR A 6 19.10 -32.45 -1.37
N GLU A 7 20.32 -32.32 -1.88
CA GLU A 7 21.55 -32.45 -1.09
C GLU A 7 21.95 -31.07 -0.50
N GLN A 8 22.35 -31.07 0.77
CA GLN A 8 22.89 -29.92 1.48
C GLN A 8 24.34 -29.67 1.03
N GLY A 9 24.61 -28.45 0.55
CA GLY A 9 25.95 -28.02 0.14
C GLY A 9 26.89 -27.83 1.32
N SER A 10 28.09 -28.40 1.19
CA SER A 10 29.26 -28.24 2.06
C SER A 10 29.98 -26.90 1.84
N GLU A 11 30.53 -26.35 2.92
CA GLU A 11 31.38 -25.15 2.97
C GLU A 11 32.57 -25.19 2.01
N LEU A 12 32.79 -24.10 1.26
CA LEU A 12 34.08 -23.79 0.63
C LEU A 12 34.40 -22.30 0.77
N THR A 13 35.66 -22.09 1.12
CA THR A 13 36.42 -20.89 1.48
C THR A 13 36.44 -19.75 0.47
N GLU A 14 36.40 -18.52 0.99
CA GLU A 14 36.59 -17.25 0.26
C GLU A 14 37.98 -17.11 -0.40
N THR A 15 38.02 -16.56 -1.62
CA THR A 15 39.05 -15.59 -2.07
C THR A 15 38.73 -14.95 -3.43
N SER A 16 38.83 -13.61 -3.48
CA SER A 16 39.10 -12.70 -4.62
C SER A 16 38.01 -12.28 -5.65
N SER A 17 37.53 -11.04 -5.45
CA SER A 17 37.31 -9.89 -6.38
C SER A 17 36.79 -10.06 -7.83
N SER A 18 35.57 -9.57 -8.09
CA SER A 18 35.19 -8.65 -9.20
C SER A 18 33.82 -8.01 -8.92
N PRO A 19 33.48 -6.81 -9.44
CA PRO A 19 32.23 -6.13 -9.12
C PRO A 19 31.09 -6.65 -10.00
N THR A 20 30.33 -7.62 -9.49
CA THR A 20 29.11 -8.10 -10.14
C THR A 20 27.94 -7.21 -9.76
N ALA A 21 27.17 -6.82 -10.78
CA ALA A 21 25.91 -6.11 -10.66
C ALA A 21 25.02 -6.73 -9.57
N ASP A 22 24.48 -5.89 -8.69
CA ASP A 22 23.56 -6.30 -7.63
C ASP A 22 22.37 -7.07 -8.23
N GLU A 23 22.35 -8.39 -8.05
CA GLU A 23 21.13 -9.16 -8.23
C GLU A 23 20.08 -8.64 -7.22
N PRO A 24 18.82 -8.45 -7.63
CA PRO A 24 17.79 -7.98 -6.73
C PRO A 24 17.58 -9.00 -5.62
N THR A 25 18.13 -8.72 -4.43
CA THR A 25 17.96 -9.53 -3.23
C THR A 25 16.50 -9.42 -2.79
N ILE A 26 15.73 -10.48 -3.07
CA ILE A 26 14.34 -10.57 -2.65
C ILE A 26 14.32 -10.70 -1.13
N LYS A 27 13.71 -9.75 -0.44
CA LYS A 27 13.48 -9.84 1.01
C LYS A 27 12.37 -10.85 1.27
N ILE A 28 12.74 -12.00 1.81
CA ILE A 28 11.79 -12.97 2.37
C ILE A 28 11.39 -12.48 3.75
N ASP A 29 10.09 -12.28 3.97
CA ASP A 29 9.53 -12.04 5.30
C ASP A 29 9.48 -13.40 6.02
N ASP A 30 10.45 -13.67 6.89
CA ASP A 30 10.58 -14.94 7.64
C ASP A 30 10.26 -14.79 9.14
N GLY A 31 9.88 -13.58 9.57
CA GLY A 31 9.41 -13.28 10.91
C GLY A 31 10.42 -13.44 12.05
N ARG A 32 11.68 -13.82 11.80
CA ARG A 32 12.57 -14.35 12.85
C ARG A 32 13.29 -13.32 13.73
N ASP A 33 13.47 -12.08 13.27
CA ASP A 33 14.38 -11.13 13.95
C ASP A 33 13.69 -10.09 14.87
N GLU A 34 12.36 -10.04 14.91
CA GLU A 34 11.68 -8.84 15.41
C GLU A 34 10.73 -9.04 16.60
N ASP A 35 10.48 -10.29 17.01
CA ASP A 35 9.38 -10.63 17.93
C ASP A 35 9.69 -10.41 19.42
N ASN A 36 10.95 -10.34 19.83
CA ASN A 36 11.29 -10.40 21.26
C ASN A 36 11.46 -9.06 22.00
N GLU A 37 11.80 -7.95 21.34
CA GLU A 37 12.17 -6.72 22.08
C GLU A 37 11.03 -5.68 22.21
N GLN A 38 10.15 -5.52 21.22
CA GLN A 38 9.14 -4.45 21.25
C GLN A 38 7.80 -4.89 21.88
N ASP A 39 7.45 -6.18 21.80
CA ASP A 39 6.14 -6.71 22.21
C ASP A 39 5.94 -6.77 23.74
N SER A 40 7.05 -6.61 24.49
CA SER A 40 7.07 -6.39 25.93
C SER A 40 6.92 -4.90 26.28
N CYS A 41 7.50 -4.00 25.49
CA CYS A 41 7.67 -2.60 25.86
C CYS A 41 6.35 -1.81 25.98
N SER A 42 5.40 -1.96 25.05
CA SER A 42 4.11 -1.26 25.14
C SER A 42 3.18 -1.82 26.23
N LYS A 43 3.23 -3.14 26.49
CA LYS A 43 2.48 -3.78 27.58
C LYS A 43 3.04 -3.38 28.94
N VAL A 44 4.37 -3.38 29.05
CA VAL A 44 5.09 -2.87 30.22
C VAL A 44 4.78 -1.40 30.41
N PHE A 45 4.77 -0.58 29.36
CA PHE A 45 4.50 0.87 29.50
C PHE A 45 3.09 1.19 30.01
N GLY A 46 2.05 0.56 29.47
CA GLY A 46 0.68 0.77 29.97
C GLY A 46 0.48 0.30 31.41
N VAL A 47 1.06 -0.84 31.77
CA VAL A 47 1.06 -1.36 33.17
C VAL A 47 1.89 -0.46 34.08
N VAL A 48 3.05 0.02 33.63
CA VAL A 48 3.91 0.96 34.34
C VAL A 48 3.17 2.27 34.57
N LEU A 49 2.45 2.81 33.59
CA LEU A 49 1.65 4.03 33.77
C LEU A 49 0.53 3.84 34.81
N ILE A 50 -0.09 2.65 34.87
CA ILE A 50 -1.06 2.33 35.92
C ILE A 50 -0.38 2.26 37.29
N ILE A 51 0.78 1.60 37.38
CA ILE A 51 1.56 1.51 38.63
C ILE A 51 2.01 2.90 39.08
N VAL A 52 2.50 3.72 38.15
CA VAL A 52 2.90 5.11 38.41
C VAL A 52 1.70 5.94 38.86
N ASP A 53 0.52 5.80 38.24
CA ASP A 53 -0.70 6.49 38.71
C ASP A 53 -1.08 6.08 40.13
N ILE A 54 -1.02 4.78 40.45
CA ILE A 54 -1.28 4.26 41.80
C ILE A 54 -0.26 4.83 42.79
N ILE A 55 1.03 4.87 42.44
CA ILE A 55 2.09 5.43 43.29
C ILE A 55 1.86 6.93 43.49
N VAL A 56 1.56 7.68 42.43
CA VAL A 56 1.25 9.11 42.48
C VAL A 56 0.07 9.37 43.42
N VAL A 57 -0.97 8.54 43.37
CA VAL A 57 -2.13 8.62 44.29
C VAL A 57 -1.75 8.30 45.72
N ILE A 58 -0.95 7.27 45.97
CA ILE A 58 -0.49 6.89 47.32
C ILE A 58 0.38 8.01 47.92
N VAL A 59 1.34 8.53 47.14
CA VAL A 59 2.21 9.65 47.53
C VAL A 59 1.38 10.92 47.77
N ASP A 60 0.30 11.12 47.01
CA ASP A 60 -0.65 12.21 47.22
C ASP A 60 -1.49 12.09 48.48
N LEU A 61 -1.81 10.87 48.91
CA LEU A 61 -2.54 10.60 50.14
C LEU A 61 -1.66 10.57 51.40
N ALA A 62 -0.39 10.18 51.28
CA ALA A 62 0.50 9.97 52.41
C ALA A 62 1.18 11.25 52.92
N ILE A 63 1.31 12.28 52.09
CA ILE A 63 2.04 13.51 52.44
C ILE A 63 1.05 14.64 52.75
N SER A 64 0.85 14.91 54.04
CA SER A 64 -0.11 15.91 54.53
C SER A 64 0.30 17.37 54.33
N GLU A 65 1.61 17.65 54.19
CA GLU A 65 2.15 18.99 53.91
C GLU A 65 3.06 18.94 52.68
N LYS A 66 2.56 19.39 51.53
CA LYS A 66 3.33 19.42 50.28
C LYS A 66 3.83 20.82 49.98
N LYS A 67 5.13 20.95 49.69
CA LYS A 67 5.66 22.16 49.03
C LYS A 67 4.97 22.33 47.67
N ARG A 68 4.59 23.57 47.34
CA ARG A 68 3.85 23.94 46.12
C ARG A 68 4.40 23.27 44.84
N GLY A 69 5.71 23.27 44.64
CA GLY A 69 6.33 22.66 43.46
C GLY A 69 6.15 21.13 43.34
N ILE A 70 6.07 20.39 44.45
CA ILE A 70 5.83 18.93 44.41
C ILE A 70 4.38 18.63 44.02
N ARG A 71 3.44 19.48 44.47
CA ARG A 71 2.02 19.36 44.11
C ARG A 71 1.79 19.62 42.62
N GLU A 72 2.39 20.68 42.07
CA GLU A 72 2.31 21.03 40.64
C GLU A 72 2.84 19.89 39.75
N ILE A 73 3.96 19.25 40.13
CA ILE A 73 4.52 18.11 39.38
C ILE A 73 3.57 16.90 39.40
N LEU A 74 2.99 16.56 40.55
CA LEU A 74 2.10 15.41 40.67
C LEU A 74 0.76 15.63 39.94
N GLU A 75 0.25 16.85 39.94
CA GLU A 75 -0.93 17.25 39.17
C GLU A 75 -0.65 17.17 37.65
N GLY A 76 0.51 17.66 37.20
CA GLY A 76 0.93 17.57 35.80
C GLY A 76 1.08 16.13 35.31
N VAL A 77 1.71 15.25 36.12
CA VAL A 77 1.82 13.81 35.82
C VAL A 77 0.43 13.15 35.76
N SER A 78 -0.45 13.46 36.72
CA SER A 78 -1.83 12.94 36.75
C SER A 78 -2.65 13.37 35.53
N LEU A 79 -2.49 14.61 35.09
CA LEU A 79 -3.15 15.14 33.89
C LEU A 79 -2.65 14.44 32.61
N ALA A 80 -1.33 14.25 32.48
CA ALA A 80 -0.74 13.55 31.35
C ALA A 80 -1.24 12.09 31.25
N ILE A 81 -1.32 11.39 32.39
CA ILE A 81 -1.86 10.03 32.47
C ILE A 81 -3.35 10.00 32.08
N ALA A 82 -4.15 10.95 32.56
CA ALA A 82 -5.58 11.03 32.21
C ALA A 82 -5.81 11.31 30.71
N LEU A 83 -5.00 12.17 30.10
CA LEU A 83 -5.04 12.45 28.65
C LEU A 83 -4.67 11.21 27.83
N PHE A 84 -3.65 10.45 28.25
CA PHE A 84 -3.30 9.18 27.60
C PHE A 84 -4.48 8.20 27.59
N PHE A 85 -5.17 8.05 28.72
CA PHE A 85 -6.36 7.18 28.79
C PHE A 85 -7.56 7.70 28.00
N LEU A 86 -7.71 9.03 27.84
CA LEU A 86 -8.73 9.60 26.96
C LEU A 86 -8.48 9.19 25.51
N VAL A 87 -7.25 9.35 25.02
CA VAL A 87 -6.88 8.93 23.67
C VAL A 87 -7.16 7.44 23.47
N ASP A 88 -6.86 6.60 24.46
CA ASP A 88 -7.16 5.17 24.42
C ASP A 88 -8.67 4.86 24.32
N VAL A 89 -9.52 5.52 25.11
CA VAL A 89 -10.99 5.36 25.00
C VAL A 89 -11.49 5.80 23.63
N LEU A 90 -11.02 6.94 23.13
CA LEU A 90 -11.40 7.47 21.82
C LEU A 90 -11.01 6.52 20.68
N MET A 91 -9.81 5.93 20.74
CA MET A 91 -9.41 4.90 19.78
C MET A 91 -10.35 3.68 19.83
N ARG A 92 -10.74 3.21 21.01
CA ARG A 92 -11.66 2.06 21.13
C ARG A 92 -13.07 2.36 20.60
N VAL A 93 -13.60 3.55 20.87
CA VAL A 93 -14.88 4.02 20.31
C VAL A 93 -14.82 4.04 18.78
N PHE A 94 -13.69 4.46 18.21
CA PHE A 94 -13.47 4.47 16.75
C PHE A 94 -13.47 3.04 16.15
N VAL A 95 -12.87 2.06 16.83
CA VAL A 95 -12.76 0.67 16.33
C VAL A 95 -14.07 -0.10 16.41
N GLU A 96 -14.69 -0.10 17.59
CA GLU A 96 -15.91 -0.87 17.83
C GLU A 96 -17.12 -0.19 17.17
N GLY A 97 -17.02 1.12 16.93
CA GLY A 97 -18.10 1.99 16.50
C GLY A 97 -18.92 2.47 17.69
N PHE A 98 -19.35 3.73 17.66
CA PHE A 98 -20.01 4.41 18.80
C PHE A 98 -21.15 3.58 19.42
N LYS A 99 -22.07 3.08 18.60
CA LYS A 99 -23.24 2.31 19.09
C LYS A 99 -22.86 0.97 19.75
N ASN A 100 -21.85 0.28 19.23
CA ASN A 100 -21.45 -1.02 19.77
C ASN A 100 -20.63 -0.87 21.05
N TYR A 101 -19.74 0.13 21.08
CA TYR A 101 -18.90 0.42 22.24
C TYR A 101 -19.76 0.67 23.48
N PHE A 102 -20.76 1.56 23.38
CA PHE A 102 -21.63 1.93 24.50
C PHE A 102 -22.73 0.89 24.82
N ARG A 103 -22.80 -0.22 24.06
CA ARG A 103 -23.69 -1.35 24.39
C ARG A 103 -23.12 -2.21 25.52
N SER A 104 -21.79 -2.21 25.67
CA SER A 104 -21.11 -2.91 26.77
C SER A 104 -21.12 -2.05 28.03
N LYS A 105 -21.80 -2.53 29.09
CA LYS A 105 -21.90 -1.83 30.38
C LYS A 105 -20.51 -1.48 30.95
N LEU A 106 -19.52 -2.35 30.75
CA LEU A 106 -18.16 -2.13 31.25
C LEU A 106 -17.40 -1.08 30.42
N ASN A 107 -17.66 -0.96 29.11
CA ASN A 107 -17.05 0.08 28.26
C ASN A 107 -17.63 1.47 28.59
N THR A 108 -18.94 1.54 28.77
CA THR A 108 -19.60 2.76 29.23
C THR A 108 -19.07 3.21 30.58
N LEU A 109 -18.91 2.30 31.54
CA LEU A 109 -18.32 2.60 32.84
C LEU A 109 -16.88 3.13 32.73
N ASP A 110 -16.04 2.48 31.91
CA ASP A 110 -14.64 2.89 31.71
C ASP A 110 -14.53 4.29 31.07
N ALA A 111 -15.33 4.58 30.05
CA ALA A 111 -15.38 5.91 29.42
C ALA A 111 -15.82 6.99 30.41
N VAL A 112 -16.85 6.72 31.23
CA VAL A 112 -17.29 7.65 32.29
C VAL A 112 -16.17 7.90 33.30
N ILE A 113 -15.43 6.86 33.70
CA ILE A 113 -14.31 7.02 34.63
C ILE A 113 -13.19 7.85 34.01
N VAL A 114 -12.79 7.61 32.76
CA VAL A 114 -11.73 8.38 32.07
C VAL A 114 -12.12 9.85 31.95
N VAL A 115 -13.31 10.12 31.41
CA VAL A 115 -13.80 11.49 31.21
C VAL A 115 -14.00 12.19 32.56
N GLY A 116 -14.59 11.51 33.53
CA GLY A 116 -14.75 12.04 34.89
C GLY A 116 -13.40 12.41 35.52
N THR A 117 -12.42 11.51 35.44
CA THR A 117 -11.07 11.74 35.99
C THR A 117 -10.38 12.93 35.31
N LEU A 118 -10.51 13.07 33.98
CA LEU A 118 -9.95 14.19 33.25
C LEU A 118 -10.61 15.51 33.64
N LEU A 119 -11.94 15.55 33.73
CA LEU A 119 -12.68 16.74 34.15
C LEU A 119 -12.29 17.15 35.56
N ILE A 120 -12.14 16.19 36.47
CA ILE A 120 -11.67 16.43 37.83
C ILE A 120 -10.26 17.05 37.82
N ASN A 121 -9.31 16.41 37.14
CA ASN A 121 -7.93 16.92 37.06
C ASN A 121 -7.88 18.33 36.44
N MET A 122 -8.70 18.60 35.42
CA MET A 122 -8.83 19.92 34.81
C MET A 122 -9.43 20.92 35.81
N THR A 123 -10.51 20.57 36.53
CA THR A 123 -11.08 21.46 37.54
C THR A 123 -10.08 21.79 38.64
N TYR A 124 -9.28 20.84 39.12
CA TYR A 124 -8.26 21.11 40.14
C TYR A 124 -7.17 22.05 39.63
N SER A 125 -6.63 21.78 38.44
CA SER A 125 -5.61 22.61 37.82
C SER A 125 -6.09 24.04 37.53
N PHE A 126 -7.37 24.22 37.18
CA PHE A 126 -7.99 25.54 36.98
C PHE A 126 -8.46 26.20 38.29
N SER A 127 -8.88 25.44 39.30
CA SER A 127 -9.37 25.95 40.59
C SER A 127 -8.27 26.42 41.54
N ASP A 128 -7.00 26.04 41.31
CA ASP A 128 -5.86 26.68 41.97
C ASP A 128 -5.72 28.18 41.57
N LEU A 129 -6.48 28.62 40.55
CA LEU A 129 -6.66 30.03 40.18
C LEU A 129 -7.90 30.69 40.85
N ALA A 130 -8.84 29.89 41.37
CA ALA A 130 -10.07 30.35 42.01
C ALA A 130 -10.33 29.52 43.28
N ALA A 131 -9.66 29.93 44.37
CA ALA A 131 -9.68 29.29 45.68
C ALA A 131 -11.10 28.89 46.12
N THR A 132 -11.37 27.58 46.14
CA THR A 132 -12.60 27.01 46.73
C THR A 132 -12.23 25.89 47.69
N ASP A 133 -12.37 26.20 48.98
CA ASP A 133 -11.75 25.49 50.11
C ASP A 133 -12.63 24.38 50.73
N GLN A 134 -13.54 23.77 49.95
CA GLN A 134 -14.49 22.78 50.50
C GLN A 134 -14.80 21.63 49.54
N MET A 135 -13.85 20.71 49.27
CA MET A 135 -14.20 19.39 48.69
C MET A 135 -13.31 18.20 49.10
N PRO A 136 -12.73 18.07 50.31
CA PRO A 136 -11.78 17.00 50.63
C PRO A 136 -12.40 15.57 50.63
N ARG A 137 -13.70 15.42 50.89
CA ARG A 137 -14.35 14.08 50.94
C ARG A 137 -14.65 13.49 49.57
N MET A 138 -15.04 14.31 48.61
CA MET A 138 -15.35 13.86 47.25
C MET A 138 -14.07 13.42 46.51
N VAL A 139 -12.96 14.10 46.75
CA VAL A 139 -11.63 13.75 46.25
C VAL A 139 -11.21 12.36 46.72
N THR A 140 -11.37 12.04 48.01
CA THR A 140 -10.98 10.73 48.56
C THR A 140 -11.83 9.60 47.97
N LEU A 141 -13.13 9.83 47.73
CA LEU A 141 -14.02 8.86 47.09
C LEU A 141 -13.65 8.63 45.60
N LEU A 142 -13.29 9.70 44.89
CA LEU A 142 -12.82 9.67 43.50
C LEU A 142 -11.41 9.06 43.37
N ARG A 143 -10.56 9.20 44.39
CA ARG A 143 -9.25 8.54 44.50
C ARG A 143 -9.38 7.03 44.67
N VAL A 144 -10.40 6.53 45.37
CA VAL A 144 -10.70 5.09 45.47
C VAL A 144 -11.25 4.53 44.15
N LEU A 145 -11.99 5.33 43.37
CA LEU A 145 -12.41 4.96 42.01
C LEU A 145 -11.22 4.73 41.05
N ARG A 146 -10.02 5.26 41.36
CA ARG A 146 -8.79 4.92 40.62
C ARG A 146 -8.35 3.47 40.83
N ILE A 147 -8.82 2.75 41.85
CA ILE A 147 -8.56 1.31 42.00
C ILE A 147 -9.31 0.52 40.91
N VAL A 148 -10.39 1.06 40.36
CA VAL A 148 -11.09 0.48 39.18
C VAL A 148 -10.19 0.49 37.94
N ILE A 149 -9.10 1.26 37.91
CA ILE A 149 -8.04 1.20 36.89
C ILE A 149 -7.37 -0.17 36.86
N LEU A 150 -7.39 -0.95 37.94
CA LEU A 150 -6.90 -2.34 37.93
C LEU A 150 -7.73 -3.26 37.01
N ILE A 151 -9.03 -2.97 36.82
CA ILE A 151 -9.85 -3.64 35.78
C ILE A 151 -9.30 -3.33 34.38
N ARG A 152 -8.62 -2.18 34.19
CA ARG A 152 -7.95 -1.84 32.94
C ARG A 152 -6.73 -2.71 32.67
N ILE A 153 -6.05 -3.27 33.66
CA ILE A 153 -4.91 -4.19 33.43
C ILE A 153 -5.40 -5.42 32.65
N PHE A 154 -6.55 -5.98 33.02
CA PHE A 154 -7.17 -7.07 32.27
C PHE A 154 -7.68 -6.64 30.89
N ARG A 155 -8.10 -5.37 30.71
CA ARG A 155 -8.51 -4.82 29.40
C ARG A 155 -7.32 -4.44 28.51
N LEU A 156 -6.17 -4.08 29.07
CA LEU A 156 -4.90 -3.80 28.38
C LEU A 156 -4.43 -5.04 27.60
N ALA A 157 -4.65 -6.23 28.15
CA ALA A 157 -4.44 -7.48 27.42
C ALA A 157 -5.33 -7.58 26.16
N SER A 158 -6.53 -7.00 26.17
CA SER A 158 -7.41 -6.88 24.99
C SER A 158 -7.03 -5.72 24.06
N GLN A 159 -6.19 -4.76 24.48
CA GLN A 159 -5.84 -3.57 23.69
C GLN A 159 -4.93 -3.89 22.50
N LYS A 160 -3.99 -4.84 22.61
CA LYS A 160 -3.13 -5.24 21.48
C LYS A 160 -3.98 -5.66 20.27
N LYS A 161 -4.97 -6.53 20.51
CA LYS A 161 -5.87 -7.02 19.47
C LYS A 161 -6.72 -5.90 18.87
N GLN A 162 -7.17 -4.94 19.67
CA GLN A 162 -7.93 -3.79 19.16
C GLN A 162 -7.03 -2.85 18.34
N LEU A 163 -5.80 -2.58 18.80
CA LEU A 163 -4.86 -1.70 18.12
C LEU A 163 -4.43 -2.26 16.77
N GLU A 164 -4.14 -3.57 16.69
CA GLU A 164 -3.91 -4.29 15.43
C GLU A 164 -5.07 -4.13 14.44
N VAL A 165 -6.31 -4.20 14.95
CA VAL A 165 -7.50 -4.01 14.11
C VAL A 165 -7.59 -2.55 13.63
N VAL A 166 -7.29 -1.55 14.46
CA VAL A 166 -7.26 -0.13 14.03
C VAL A 166 -6.26 0.05 12.90
N THR A 167 -5.01 -0.41 13.11
CA THR A 167 -3.91 -0.20 12.16
C THR A 167 -4.19 -0.90 10.84
N ARG A 168 -4.70 -2.14 10.88
CA ARG A 168 -5.14 -2.85 9.67
C ARG A 168 -6.24 -2.10 8.93
N ARG A 169 -7.23 -1.55 9.63
CA ARG A 169 -8.33 -0.78 9.02
C ARG A 169 -7.85 0.53 8.41
N MET A 170 -6.94 1.25 9.07
CA MET A 170 -6.33 2.47 8.53
C MET A 170 -5.53 2.19 7.26
N VAL A 171 -4.72 1.12 7.24
CA VAL A 171 -3.92 0.73 6.07
C VAL A 171 -4.80 0.21 4.93
N SER A 172 -5.93 -0.42 5.23
CA SER A 172 -6.87 -0.84 4.20
C SER A 172 -7.72 0.31 3.63
N GLU A 173 -7.74 1.48 4.26
CA GLU A 173 -8.61 2.60 3.86
C GLU A 173 -10.07 2.12 3.70
N ASN A 174 -10.76 2.49 2.61
CA ASN A 174 -12.10 2.03 2.25
C ASN A 174 -12.11 0.81 1.32
N LYS A 175 -11.10 -0.06 1.39
CA LYS A 175 -11.12 -1.33 0.68
C LYS A 175 -12.13 -2.29 1.31
N ARG A 176 -12.84 -3.07 0.50
CA ARG A 176 -13.81 -4.08 0.99
C ARG A 176 -13.08 -5.20 1.72
N ARG A 177 -13.20 -5.25 3.04
CA ARG A 177 -12.61 -6.28 3.90
C ARG A 177 -13.54 -7.48 4.07
N TYR A 178 -12.98 -8.67 4.25
CA TYR A 178 -13.72 -9.86 4.68
C TYR A 178 -13.83 -9.86 6.21
N MET A 179 -15.02 -9.57 6.72
CA MET A 179 -15.33 -9.49 8.16
C MET A 179 -16.45 -10.48 8.55
N LYS A 180 -16.26 -11.77 8.27
CA LYS A 180 -17.24 -12.83 8.53
C LYS A 180 -16.55 -14.07 9.10
N ASP A 181 -17.32 -14.96 9.75
CA ASP A 181 -16.85 -16.27 10.24
C ASP A 181 -15.60 -16.23 11.13
N GLY A 182 -15.43 -15.15 11.90
CA GLY A 182 -14.28 -14.94 12.76
C GLY A 182 -13.00 -14.50 12.04
N PHE A 183 -13.08 -14.06 10.79
CA PHE A 183 -11.97 -13.46 10.03
C PHE A 183 -12.16 -11.95 9.86
N ASP A 184 -11.08 -11.18 9.95
CA ASP A 184 -11.00 -9.76 9.57
C ASP A 184 -9.76 -9.56 8.68
N LEU A 185 -9.92 -9.80 7.39
CA LEU A 185 -8.83 -9.78 6.41
C LEU A 185 -9.11 -8.72 5.34
N ASP A 186 -8.06 -8.03 4.89
CA ASP A 186 -8.10 -7.24 3.66
C ASP A 186 -8.06 -8.18 2.45
N LEU A 187 -9.22 -8.76 2.19
CA LEU A 187 -9.50 -9.83 1.23
C LEU A 187 -10.89 -9.59 0.65
N THR A 188 -11.01 -9.71 -0.67
CA THR A 188 -12.26 -9.50 -1.40
C THR A 188 -12.46 -10.62 -2.40
N TYR A 189 -13.63 -11.27 -2.37
CA TYR A 189 -14.09 -12.09 -3.50
C TYR A 189 -14.51 -11.14 -4.62
N VAL A 190 -13.70 -11.08 -5.68
CA VAL A 190 -14.04 -10.35 -6.89
C VAL A 190 -15.14 -11.11 -7.63
N THR A 191 -14.99 -12.43 -7.70
CA THR A 191 -16.03 -13.41 -8.04
C THR A 191 -15.99 -14.54 -7.03
N ASP A 192 -16.88 -15.53 -7.14
CA ASP A 192 -16.91 -16.66 -6.19
C ASP A 192 -15.61 -17.49 -6.22
N ARG A 193 -14.87 -17.47 -7.32
CA ARG A 193 -13.62 -18.24 -7.51
C ARG A 193 -12.36 -17.38 -7.69
N VAL A 194 -12.47 -16.05 -7.60
CA VAL A 194 -11.34 -15.12 -7.76
C VAL A 194 -11.27 -14.18 -6.57
N ILE A 195 -10.20 -14.33 -5.78
CA ILE A 195 -9.92 -13.51 -4.60
C ILE A 195 -8.83 -12.49 -4.93
N ALA A 196 -9.07 -11.23 -4.54
CA ALA A 196 -8.07 -10.18 -4.47
C ALA A 196 -7.77 -9.84 -3.00
N MET A 197 -6.51 -9.85 -2.60
CA MET A 197 -6.12 -9.57 -1.22
C MET A 197 -4.86 -8.70 -1.10
N SER A 198 -4.64 -8.14 0.08
CA SER A 198 -3.36 -7.50 0.42
C SER A 198 -2.29 -8.53 0.81
N PHE A 199 -1.04 -8.10 0.85
CA PHE A 199 0.10 -8.97 1.15
C PHE A 199 -0.07 -9.72 2.49
N PRO A 200 0.03 -11.07 2.49
CA PRO A 200 0.11 -11.85 3.72
C PRO A 200 1.51 -11.68 4.32
N SER A 201 1.56 -11.18 5.55
CA SER A 201 2.80 -10.77 6.23
C SER A 201 3.03 -11.53 7.53
N SER A 202 4.29 -11.67 7.91
CA SER A 202 4.75 -12.15 9.22
C SER A 202 5.33 -11.01 10.08
N GLY A 203 5.74 -11.34 11.30
CA GLY A 203 6.41 -10.42 12.24
C GLY A 203 5.64 -9.11 12.47
N LYS A 204 6.37 -7.99 12.62
CA LYS A 204 5.77 -6.66 12.88
C LYS A 204 4.83 -6.18 11.78
N GLN A 205 5.00 -6.63 10.53
CA GLN A 205 4.13 -6.20 9.43
C GLN A 205 2.70 -6.75 9.58
N SER A 206 2.54 -7.92 10.19
CA SER A 206 1.24 -8.51 10.52
C SER A 206 0.39 -7.63 11.45
N PHE A 207 1.01 -6.69 12.17
CA PHE A 207 0.32 -5.72 13.02
C PHE A 207 -0.60 -4.78 12.24
N TYR A 208 -0.24 -4.47 10.98
CA TYR A 208 -0.98 -3.52 10.15
C TYR A 208 -1.36 -4.08 8.77
N ARG A 209 -0.99 -5.32 8.46
CA ARG A 209 -1.40 -6.09 7.27
C ARG A 209 -2.04 -7.41 7.67
N ASN A 210 -2.41 -8.21 6.68
CA ASN A 210 -2.99 -9.53 6.91
C ASN A 210 -1.93 -10.46 7.54
N PRO A 211 -2.15 -11.04 8.72
CA PRO A 211 -1.29 -12.09 9.25
C PRO A 211 -1.31 -13.29 8.31
N ILE A 212 -0.15 -13.78 7.88
CA ILE A 212 -0.06 -14.89 6.92
C ILE A 212 -0.75 -16.16 7.42
N GLU A 213 -0.62 -16.46 8.72
CA GLU A 213 -1.30 -17.59 9.36
C GLU A 213 -2.82 -17.49 9.30
N GLU A 214 -3.38 -16.29 9.45
CA GLU A 214 -4.82 -16.08 9.34
C GLU A 214 -5.31 -16.19 7.89
N VAL A 215 -4.49 -15.79 6.91
CA VAL A 215 -4.79 -15.99 5.48
C VAL A 215 -4.74 -17.48 5.13
N ALA A 216 -3.72 -18.21 5.60
CA ALA A 216 -3.63 -19.65 5.43
C ALA A 216 -4.81 -20.36 6.08
N ARG A 217 -5.13 -20.03 7.34
CA ARG A 217 -6.31 -20.55 8.06
C ARG A 217 -7.60 -20.28 7.28
N PHE A 218 -7.75 -19.08 6.71
CA PHE A 218 -8.91 -18.72 5.91
C PHE A 218 -9.03 -19.61 4.67
N LEU A 219 -7.97 -19.72 3.88
CA LEU A 219 -7.97 -20.50 2.65
C LEU A 219 -8.14 -22.00 2.92
N ASP A 220 -7.50 -22.54 3.95
CA ASP A 220 -7.64 -23.94 4.34
C ASP A 220 -9.05 -24.24 4.90
N THR A 221 -9.66 -23.31 5.64
CA THR A 221 -11.02 -23.50 6.17
C THR A 221 -12.09 -23.41 5.08
N LYS A 222 -11.92 -22.50 4.11
CA LYS A 222 -12.94 -22.20 3.10
C LYS A 222 -12.78 -22.97 1.79
N HIS A 223 -11.54 -23.29 1.42
CA HIS A 223 -11.16 -23.82 0.11
C HIS A 223 -10.10 -24.92 0.24
N ALA A 224 -10.20 -25.79 1.25
CA ALA A 224 -9.25 -26.88 1.51
C ALA A 224 -8.83 -27.58 0.20
N ASP A 225 -7.53 -27.57 -0.09
CA ASP A 225 -6.91 -28.14 -1.29
C ASP A 225 -7.37 -27.60 -2.66
N HIS A 226 -8.25 -26.61 -2.67
CA HIS A 226 -8.83 -26.00 -3.85
C HIS A 226 -8.42 -24.53 -4.03
N TYR A 227 -7.25 -24.11 -3.54
CA TYR A 227 -6.72 -22.78 -3.81
C TYR A 227 -5.27 -22.78 -4.33
N LYS A 228 -4.97 -21.81 -5.19
CA LYS A 228 -3.60 -21.42 -5.60
C LYS A 228 -3.40 -19.92 -5.41
N VAL A 229 -2.25 -19.54 -4.86
CA VAL A 229 -1.90 -18.16 -4.53
C VAL A 229 -0.95 -17.59 -5.57
N TYR A 230 -1.23 -16.37 -6.04
CA TYR A 230 -0.36 -15.63 -6.96
C TYR A 230 0.20 -14.38 -6.28
N ASN A 231 1.52 -14.37 -6.05
CA ASN A 231 2.25 -13.25 -5.46
C ASN A 231 2.85 -12.37 -6.57
N LEU A 232 2.33 -11.14 -6.69
CA LEU A 232 2.73 -10.18 -7.70
C LEU A 232 3.88 -9.24 -7.27
N CYS A 233 4.42 -9.42 -6.06
CA CYS A 233 5.47 -8.56 -5.53
C CYS A 233 6.84 -8.93 -6.07
N SER A 234 7.51 -7.99 -6.73
CA SER A 234 8.93 -8.12 -7.03
C SER A 234 9.79 -7.93 -5.78
N GLU A 235 9.34 -7.05 -4.88
CA GLU A 235 10.08 -6.57 -3.73
C GLU A 235 10.02 -7.52 -2.51
N LYS A 236 9.07 -8.45 -2.47
CA LYS A 236 8.74 -9.22 -1.26
C LYS A 236 8.27 -10.65 -1.55
N GLY A 237 8.70 -11.58 -0.69
CA GLY A 237 8.21 -12.95 -0.62
C GLY A 237 7.95 -13.40 0.82
N TYR A 238 7.47 -14.62 0.97
CA TYR A 238 7.25 -15.34 2.22
C TYR A 238 7.48 -16.83 1.96
N ASP A 239 7.60 -17.64 3.02
CA ASP A 239 7.73 -19.10 2.87
C ASP A 239 6.47 -19.69 2.21
N PRO A 240 6.58 -20.31 1.02
CA PRO A 240 5.42 -20.89 0.33
C PRO A 240 4.79 -22.08 1.08
N LYS A 241 5.46 -22.62 2.12
CA LYS A 241 4.93 -23.68 2.98
C LYS A 241 3.61 -23.30 3.64
N TYR A 242 3.40 -22.02 3.98
CA TYR A 242 2.13 -21.54 4.55
C TYR A 242 0.90 -21.85 3.67
N PHE A 243 1.12 -22.02 2.37
CA PHE A 243 0.09 -22.29 1.37
C PHE A 243 0.31 -23.62 0.67
N HIS A 244 0.91 -24.60 1.36
CA HIS A 244 1.15 -25.96 0.86
C HIS A 244 1.91 -25.99 -0.48
N TYR A 245 2.85 -25.06 -0.66
CA TYR A 245 3.62 -24.86 -1.90
C TYR A 245 2.77 -24.57 -3.15
N ARG A 246 1.49 -24.20 -3.00
CA ARG A 246 0.60 -23.74 -4.08
C ARG A 246 0.72 -22.23 -4.29
N VAL A 247 1.95 -21.73 -4.41
CA VAL A 247 2.25 -20.30 -4.62
C VAL A 247 3.04 -20.12 -5.91
N GLU A 248 2.57 -19.24 -6.78
CA GLU A 248 3.29 -18.81 -7.99
C GLU A 248 3.61 -17.32 -7.92
N ARG A 249 4.80 -16.95 -8.43
CA ARG A 249 5.30 -15.56 -8.35
C ARG A 249 5.40 -14.94 -9.72
N ILE A 250 4.95 -13.69 -9.82
CA ILE A 250 5.09 -12.85 -11.01
C ILE A 250 5.69 -11.52 -10.55
N PHE A 251 6.86 -11.18 -11.05
CA PHE A 251 7.64 -10.06 -10.52
C PHE A 251 7.20 -8.73 -11.14
N ILE A 252 6.25 -8.06 -10.50
CA ILE A 252 5.75 -6.75 -10.93
C ILE A 252 6.17 -5.67 -9.92
N ASP A 253 6.93 -4.68 -10.39
CA ASP A 253 7.37 -3.57 -9.56
C ASP A 253 6.18 -2.70 -9.12
N ASP A 254 6.24 -2.12 -7.92
CA ASP A 254 5.12 -1.35 -7.37
C ASP A 254 4.76 -0.18 -8.29
N HIS A 255 3.46 0.01 -8.54
CA HIS A 255 2.90 1.00 -9.50
C HIS A 255 3.34 0.85 -10.97
N ASN A 256 3.97 -0.27 -11.34
CA ASN A 256 4.34 -0.58 -12.73
C ASN A 256 3.44 -1.69 -13.30
N VAL A 257 3.79 -2.18 -14.49
CA VAL A 257 3.05 -3.18 -15.28
C VAL A 257 3.86 -4.48 -15.41
N PRO A 258 3.22 -5.65 -15.58
CA PRO A 258 3.90 -6.87 -16.01
C PRO A 258 4.34 -6.75 -17.48
N ALA A 259 5.31 -7.57 -17.90
CA ALA A 259 5.52 -7.79 -19.33
C ALA A 259 4.31 -8.52 -19.95
N LEU A 260 3.97 -8.24 -21.21
CA LEU A 260 2.84 -8.91 -21.86
C LEU A 260 3.00 -10.44 -21.90
N GLN A 261 4.23 -10.90 -22.08
CA GLN A 261 4.55 -12.33 -22.03
C GLN A 261 4.25 -12.96 -20.67
N ASP A 262 4.45 -12.21 -19.57
CA ASP A 262 4.17 -12.71 -18.23
C ASP A 262 2.67 -12.70 -17.91
N MET A 263 1.89 -11.81 -18.54
CA MET A 263 0.43 -11.87 -18.50
C MET A 263 -0.11 -13.14 -19.14
N LEU A 264 0.45 -13.57 -20.28
CA LEU A 264 0.08 -14.83 -20.93
C LEU A 264 0.49 -16.07 -20.12
N LYS A 265 1.69 -16.05 -19.52
CA LYS A 265 2.12 -17.15 -18.62
C LYS A 265 1.20 -17.27 -17.42
N PHE A 266 0.83 -16.13 -16.81
CA PHE A 266 -0.11 -16.09 -15.70
C PHE A 266 -1.45 -16.72 -16.07
N THR A 267 -2.07 -16.29 -17.18
CA THR A 267 -3.39 -16.79 -17.55
C THR A 267 -3.36 -18.25 -17.95
N ALA A 268 -2.30 -18.73 -18.60
CA ALA A 268 -2.09 -20.15 -18.86
C ALA A 268 -2.02 -20.96 -17.56
N SER A 269 -1.24 -20.50 -16.57
CA SER A 269 -1.14 -21.13 -15.25
C SER A 269 -2.48 -21.15 -14.49
N VAL A 270 -3.21 -20.03 -14.51
CA VAL A 270 -4.53 -19.94 -13.88
C VAL A 270 -5.51 -20.87 -14.59
N HIS A 271 -5.54 -20.87 -15.92
CA HIS A 271 -6.42 -21.73 -16.71
C HIS A 271 -6.16 -23.21 -16.43
N GLU A 272 -4.89 -23.63 -16.39
CA GLU A 272 -4.50 -25.00 -16.02
C GLU A 272 -5.02 -25.36 -14.62
N TRP A 273 -4.79 -24.50 -13.62
CA TRP A 273 -5.27 -24.72 -12.25
C TRP A 273 -6.79 -24.80 -12.16
N MET A 274 -7.49 -23.87 -12.80
CA MET A 274 -8.95 -23.75 -12.72
C MET A 274 -9.68 -24.90 -13.42
N ASN A 275 -9.04 -25.55 -14.39
CA ASN A 275 -9.57 -26.70 -15.11
C ASN A 275 -9.34 -28.05 -14.41
N GLN A 276 -8.50 -28.10 -13.38
CA GLN A 276 -8.28 -29.35 -12.63
C GLN A 276 -9.47 -29.72 -11.75
N ASP A 277 -10.21 -28.74 -11.23
CA ASP A 277 -11.42 -28.96 -10.42
C ASP A 277 -12.34 -27.73 -10.47
N GLU A 278 -13.65 -27.93 -10.54
CA GLU A 278 -14.67 -26.86 -10.54
C GLU A 278 -14.69 -26.04 -9.25
N LYS A 279 -14.20 -26.60 -8.14
CA LYS A 279 -14.06 -25.92 -6.84
C LYS A 279 -12.81 -25.07 -6.75
N ASN A 280 -11.85 -25.23 -7.66
CA ASN A 280 -10.59 -24.50 -7.58
C ASN A 280 -10.80 -22.99 -7.65
N ILE A 281 -10.15 -22.26 -6.77
CA ILE A 281 -10.13 -20.80 -6.71
C ILE A 281 -8.70 -20.29 -6.82
N ILE A 282 -8.55 -19.02 -7.18
CA ILE A 282 -7.26 -18.31 -7.14
C ILE A 282 -7.30 -17.15 -6.15
N ALA A 283 -6.21 -16.95 -5.43
CA ALA A 283 -6.00 -15.80 -4.56
C ALA A 283 -4.82 -14.98 -5.07
N ILE A 284 -5.10 -13.81 -5.61
CA ILE A 284 -4.11 -12.91 -6.23
C ILE A 284 -3.82 -11.77 -5.28
N HIS A 285 -2.55 -11.49 -5.03
CA HIS A 285 -2.16 -10.40 -4.15
C HIS A 285 -0.92 -9.65 -4.63
N CYS A 286 -0.82 -8.40 -4.22
CA CYS A 286 0.40 -7.61 -4.28
C CYS A 286 0.65 -7.00 -2.90
N LYS A 287 1.33 -5.86 -2.79
CA LYS A 287 1.45 -5.14 -1.52
C LYS A 287 0.09 -4.62 -1.04
N GLY A 288 -0.61 -3.85 -1.87
CA GLY A 288 -1.86 -3.18 -1.49
C GLY A 288 -3.14 -3.94 -1.84
N GLY A 289 -3.08 -4.94 -2.72
CA GLY A 289 -4.26 -5.57 -3.31
C GLY A 289 -5.08 -4.61 -4.17
N LYS A 290 -4.42 -3.69 -4.89
CA LYS A 290 -5.01 -2.61 -5.73
C LYS A 290 -4.51 -2.69 -7.17
N GLY A 291 -3.57 -1.82 -7.60
CA GLY A 291 -3.06 -1.72 -8.97
C GLY A 291 -2.65 -3.04 -9.62
N ARG A 292 -1.51 -3.62 -9.19
CA ARG A 292 -0.97 -4.88 -9.73
C ARG A 292 -1.98 -6.03 -9.69
N THR A 293 -2.65 -6.20 -8.55
CA THR A 293 -3.69 -7.23 -8.37
C THR A 293 -4.86 -7.02 -9.33
N GLY A 294 -5.34 -5.80 -9.46
CA GLY A 294 -6.43 -5.43 -10.36
C GLY A 294 -6.06 -5.69 -11.81
N THR A 295 -4.84 -5.35 -12.24
CA THR A 295 -4.34 -5.67 -13.58
C THR A 295 -4.49 -7.16 -13.87
N MET A 296 -3.91 -8.03 -13.03
CA MET A 296 -3.93 -9.48 -13.28
C MET A 296 -5.32 -10.10 -13.11
N VAL A 297 -6.14 -9.61 -12.17
CA VAL A 297 -7.54 -10.02 -12.02
C VAL A 297 -8.34 -9.68 -13.27
N CYS A 298 -8.26 -8.45 -13.76
CA CYS A 298 -8.98 -8.03 -14.97
C CYS A 298 -8.52 -8.81 -16.20
N THR A 299 -7.23 -9.07 -16.33
CA THR A 299 -6.66 -9.94 -17.36
C THR A 299 -7.28 -11.34 -17.33
N TRP A 300 -7.42 -11.95 -16.14
CA TRP A 300 -8.08 -13.26 -16.01
C TRP A 300 -9.58 -13.19 -16.35
N LEU A 301 -10.27 -12.15 -15.90
CA LEU A 301 -11.69 -11.94 -16.20
C LEU A 301 -11.96 -11.83 -17.70
N ILE A 302 -11.06 -11.16 -18.44
CA ILE A 302 -11.11 -11.09 -19.90
C ILE A 302 -10.79 -12.45 -20.53
N HIS A 303 -9.72 -13.12 -20.06
CA HIS A 303 -9.31 -14.41 -20.59
C HIS A 303 -10.36 -15.51 -20.42
N SER A 304 -11.09 -15.50 -19.29
CA SER A 304 -12.12 -16.48 -18.96
C SER A 304 -13.52 -16.11 -19.47
N ASP A 305 -13.62 -15.20 -20.44
CA ASP A 305 -14.87 -14.74 -21.07
C ASP A 305 -15.94 -14.19 -20.12
N GLN A 306 -15.55 -13.81 -18.89
CA GLN A 306 -16.46 -13.15 -17.95
C GLN A 306 -16.69 -11.68 -18.34
N PHE A 307 -15.73 -11.09 -19.06
CA PHE A 307 -15.81 -9.75 -19.61
C PHE A 307 -15.20 -9.72 -21.01
N GLU A 308 -15.81 -8.95 -21.92
CA GLU A 308 -15.27 -8.71 -23.26
C GLU A 308 -14.42 -7.44 -23.32
N SER A 309 -14.74 -6.44 -22.49
CA SER A 309 -14.05 -5.14 -22.47
C SER A 309 -13.11 -4.98 -21.27
N ALA A 310 -11.90 -4.48 -21.54
CA ALA A 310 -10.96 -4.06 -20.50
C ALA A 310 -11.58 -3.01 -19.58
N LYS A 311 -12.28 -2.02 -20.15
CA LYS A 311 -12.90 -0.94 -19.38
C LYS A 311 -13.91 -1.48 -18.38
N GLU A 312 -14.83 -2.34 -18.83
CA GLU A 312 -15.87 -2.91 -17.97
C GLU A 312 -15.26 -3.79 -16.87
N SER A 313 -14.23 -4.58 -17.19
CA SER A 313 -13.54 -5.41 -16.18
C SER A 313 -12.83 -4.56 -15.11
N LEU A 314 -12.21 -3.44 -15.51
CA LEU A 314 -11.55 -2.48 -14.61
C LEU A 314 -12.55 -1.77 -13.70
N ASP A 315 -13.67 -1.32 -14.26
CA ASP A 315 -14.77 -0.70 -13.52
C ASP A 315 -15.35 -1.69 -12.50
N TYR A 316 -15.65 -2.91 -12.94
CA TYR A 316 -16.15 -3.99 -12.07
C TYR A 316 -15.19 -4.31 -10.93
N PHE A 317 -13.89 -4.49 -11.22
CA PHE A 317 -12.89 -4.73 -10.17
C PHE A 317 -12.86 -3.58 -9.17
N GLY A 318 -12.86 -2.34 -9.65
CA GLY A 318 -12.89 -1.15 -8.82
C GLY A 318 -14.10 -1.11 -7.89
N GLU A 319 -15.29 -1.46 -8.39
CA GLU A 319 -16.53 -1.52 -7.60
C GLU A 319 -16.52 -2.64 -6.56
N ARG A 320 -15.99 -3.81 -6.91
CA ARG A 320 -15.86 -4.93 -5.96
C ARG A 320 -14.86 -4.61 -4.87
N ARG A 321 -13.75 -3.96 -5.22
CA ARG A 321 -12.66 -3.65 -4.28
C ARG A 321 -12.93 -2.45 -3.39
N THR A 322 -13.74 -1.50 -3.84
CA THR A 322 -14.07 -0.28 -3.11
C THR A 322 -15.34 -0.46 -2.26
N ASP A 323 -15.26 -0.14 -0.97
CA ASP A 323 -16.45 0.07 -0.14
C ASP A 323 -16.86 1.55 -0.18
N ARG A 324 -17.83 1.86 -1.05
CA ARG A 324 -18.35 3.22 -1.23
C ARG A 324 -19.13 3.73 0.00
N THR A 325 -19.48 2.88 0.96
CA THR A 325 -20.12 3.33 2.21
C THR A 325 -19.15 4.03 3.16
N MET A 326 -17.85 3.75 3.03
CA MET A 326 -16.79 4.30 3.88
C MET A 326 -16.09 5.52 3.27
N SER A 327 -15.94 5.58 1.94
CA SER A 327 -15.37 6.72 1.22
C SER A 327 -15.66 6.64 -0.28
N THR A 328 -15.63 7.79 -0.96
CA THR A 328 -15.72 7.90 -2.43
C THR A 328 -14.39 7.61 -3.14
N LYS A 329 -13.29 7.41 -2.40
CA LYS A 329 -11.97 7.12 -2.97
C LYS A 329 -11.97 5.78 -3.72
N PHE A 330 -11.64 5.80 -5.00
CA PHE A 330 -11.55 4.60 -5.84
C PHE A 330 -10.36 3.71 -5.43
N GLN A 331 -10.59 2.40 -5.31
CA GLN A 331 -9.61 1.40 -4.86
C GLN A 331 -9.27 0.33 -5.94
N GLY A 332 -9.58 0.61 -7.21
CA GLY A 332 -9.29 -0.28 -8.34
C GLY A 332 -7.85 -0.18 -8.85
N VAL A 333 -7.68 -0.31 -10.17
CA VAL A 333 -6.37 -0.15 -10.83
C VAL A 333 -5.87 1.29 -10.67
N GLU A 334 -4.58 1.46 -10.37
CA GLU A 334 -4.04 2.73 -9.86
C GLU A 334 -3.39 3.61 -10.94
N THR A 335 -2.82 3.02 -11.99
CA THR A 335 -2.09 3.78 -13.01
C THR A 335 -2.67 3.59 -14.42
N PRO A 336 -2.69 4.62 -15.26
CA PRO A 336 -3.10 4.48 -16.66
C PRO A 336 -2.32 3.41 -17.44
N SER A 337 -1.02 3.25 -17.18
CA SER A 337 -0.24 2.17 -17.78
C SER A 337 -0.78 0.78 -17.43
N GLN A 338 -1.21 0.55 -16.19
CA GLN A 338 -1.84 -0.71 -15.79
C GLN A 338 -3.14 -0.96 -16.57
N SER A 339 -3.99 0.06 -16.70
CA SER A 339 -5.23 -0.03 -17.50
C SER A 339 -4.93 -0.28 -18.98
N ARG A 340 -3.91 0.39 -19.53
CA ARG A 340 -3.45 0.21 -20.92
C ARG A 340 -3.03 -1.24 -21.18
N TYR A 341 -2.32 -1.88 -20.25
CA TYR A 341 -1.89 -3.27 -20.41
C TYR A 341 -3.05 -4.27 -20.31
N VAL A 342 -4.11 -3.97 -19.54
CA VAL A 342 -5.36 -4.74 -19.62
C VAL A 342 -6.00 -4.59 -21.01
N GLY A 343 -6.01 -3.37 -21.57
CA GLY A 343 -6.45 -3.11 -22.95
C GLY A 343 -5.61 -3.83 -24.01
N TYR A 344 -4.28 -3.88 -23.85
CA TYR A 344 -3.43 -4.69 -24.72
C TYR A 344 -3.81 -6.17 -24.65
N TYR A 345 -4.09 -6.70 -23.47
CA TYR A 345 -4.52 -8.08 -23.31
C TYR A 345 -5.88 -8.37 -23.97
N GLU A 346 -6.84 -7.44 -23.90
CA GLU A 346 -8.09 -7.51 -24.67
C GLU A 346 -7.80 -7.63 -26.18
N ILE A 347 -6.86 -6.85 -26.71
CA ILE A 347 -6.44 -6.96 -28.10
C ILE A 347 -5.78 -8.32 -28.38
N LEU A 348 -4.98 -8.87 -27.47
CA LEU A 348 -4.40 -10.21 -27.62
C LEU A 348 -5.48 -11.27 -27.78
N LYS A 349 -6.53 -11.21 -26.95
CA LYS A 349 -7.69 -12.09 -27.05
C LYS A 349 -8.39 -11.94 -28.41
N ASN A 350 -8.79 -10.72 -28.75
CA ASN A 350 -9.71 -10.46 -29.85
C ASN A 350 -9.05 -10.52 -31.24
N LYS A 351 -7.77 -10.16 -31.36
CA LYS A 351 -7.07 -10.07 -32.65
C LYS A 351 -5.98 -11.12 -32.83
N TYR A 352 -5.34 -11.56 -31.74
CA TYR A 352 -4.15 -12.41 -31.80
C TYR A 352 -4.35 -13.80 -31.19
N ASN A 353 -5.58 -14.18 -30.83
CA ASN A 353 -5.91 -15.48 -30.25
C ASN A 353 -4.97 -15.88 -29.08
N PHE A 354 -4.75 -14.95 -28.16
CA PHE A 354 -3.84 -15.08 -27.01
C PHE A 354 -2.36 -15.33 -27.37
N GLN A 355 -1.94 -14.96 -28.57
CA GLN A 355 -0.53 -14.96 -28.97
C GLN A 355 0.04 -13.55 -28.90
N LEU A 356 1.36 -13.45 -28.71
CA LEU A 356 2.03 -12.15 -28.82
C LEU A 356 1.90 -11.62 -30.25
N PRO A 357 1.68 -10.30 -30.42
CA PRO A 357 1.71 -9.68 -31.73
C PRO A 357 3.12 -9.78 -32.35
N PRO A 358 3.25 -9.65 -33.68
CA PRO A 358 4.54 -9.53 -34.32
C PRO A 358 5.39 -8.42 -33.68
N GLU A 359 6.64 -8.75 -33.36
CA GLU A 359 7.58 -7.80 -32.78
C GLU A 359 7.80 -6.63 -33.74
N ARG A 360 7.65 -5.41 -33.24
CA ARG A 360 7.87 -4.19 -34.01
C ARG A 360 9.06 -3.44 -33.46
N GLN A 361 10.10 -3.30 -34.27
CA GLN A 361 11.31 -2.56 -33.92
C GLN A 361 11.17 -1.11 -34.37
N LEU A 362 11.36 -0.17 -33.44
CA LEU A 362 11.17 1.26 -33.68
C LEU A 362 12.38 2.05 -33.16
N LYS A 363 12.59 3.24 -33.71
CA LYS A 363 13.42 4.29 -33.08
C LYS A 363 12.55 5.47 -32.72
N ILE A 364 12.81 6.10 -31.58
CA ILE A 364 12.08 7.30 -31.15
C ILE A 364 12.73 8.51 -31.80
N LYS A 365 12.00 9.21 -32.68
CA LYS A 365 12.46 10.42 -33.36
C LYS A 365 12.43 11.63 -32.43
N ASN A 366 11.29 11.85 -31.78
CA ASN A 366 11.11 12.95 -30.84
C ASN A 366 10.00 12.67 -29.84
N LEU A 367 10.04 13.40 -28.73
CA LEU A 367 8.94 13.56 -27.79
C LEU A 367 8.47 15.01 -27.81
N LYS A 368 7.17 15.23 -28.04
CA LYS A 368 6.53 16.54 -27.93
C LYS A 368 5.70 16.60 -26.67
N ILE A 369 5.96 17.59 -25.81
CA ILE A 369 5.18 17.88 -24.62
C ILE A 369 4.31 19.09 -24.92
N HIS A 370 2.99 18.91 -24.80
CA HIS A 370 2.00 19.97 -24.99
C HIS A 370 1.66 20.63 -23.65
N SER A 371 1.36 21.93 -23.69
CA SER A 371 1.01 22.76 -22.53
C SER A 371 2.07 22.70 -21.43
N ILE A 372 3.30 23.03 -21.80
CA ILE A 372 4.45 22.98 -20.88
C ILE A 372 4.45 24.15 -19.90
N HIS A 373 3.81 25.28 -20.22
CA HIS A 373 3.79 26.45 -19.36
C HIS A 373 3.29 26.12 -17.94
N GLY A 374 4.08 26.48 -16.93
CA GLY A 374 3.81 26.17 -15.53
C GLY A 374 4.27 24.78 -15.05
N VAL A 375 4.76 23.93 -15.96
CA VAL A 375 5.41 22.64 -15.63
C VAL A 375 6.91 22.86 -15.50
N GLY A 376 7.43 22.79 -14.28
CA GLY A 376 8.86 22.98 -14.01
C GLY A 376 9.28 24.40 -14.35
N LYS A 377 10.26 24.56 -15.24
CA LYS A 377 10.65 25.89 -15.76
C LYS A 377 9.76 26.40 -16.88
N GLY A 378 8.77 25.62 -17.32
CA GLY A 378 7.84 26.01 -18.37
C GLY A 378 8.42 26.01 -19.79
N ASN A 379 9.63 25.47 -19.98
CA ASN A 379 10.33 25.44 -21.28
C ASN A 379 11.10 24.12 -21.52
N GLY A 380 10.95 23.14 -20.62
CA GLY A 380 11.57 21.82 -20.72
C GLY A 380 13.07 21.75 -20.42
N THR A 381 13.75 22.87 -20.15
CA THR A 381 15.20 22.88 -19.86
C THR A 381 15.56 22.15 -18.56
N ASP A 382 14.62 22.03 -17.63
CA ASP A 382 14.78 21.29 -16.39
C ASP A 382 14.60 19.77 -16.53
N MET A 383 14.14 19.29 -17.70
CA MET A 383 13.75 17.90 -17.91
C MET A 383 14.94 17.00 -18.25
N LYS A 384 14.83 15.75 -17.80
CA LYS A 384 15.67 14.62 -18.17
C LYS A 384 14.76 13.45 -18.52
N VAL A 385 15.00 12.77 -19.65
CA VAL A 385 14.15 11.67 -20.11
C VAL A 385 14.97 10.39 -20.15
N GLN A 386 14.41 9.32 -19.59
CA GLN A 386 14.98 7.98 -19.63
C GLN A 386 14.06 7.03 -20.39
N ILE A 387 14.63 6.28 -21.33
CA ILE A 387 13.98 5.17 -22.01
C ILE A 387 14.49 3.89 -21.37
N ILE A 388 13.58 3.06 -20.87
CA ILE A 388 13.90 1.87 -20.09
C ILE A 388 13.25 0.66 -20.76
N MET A 389 14.04 -0.38 -21.01
CA MET A 389 13.59 -1.68 -21.52
C MET A 389 14.21 -2.79 -20.68
N LYS A 390 13.45 -3.87 -20.41
CA LYS A 390 13.96 -5.01 -19.62
C LYS A 390 14.67 -4.59 -18.32
N LYS A 391 14.12 -3.56 -17.65
CA LYS A 391 14.65 -2.93 -16.43
C LYS A 391 16.02 -2.25 -16.55
N GLN A 392 16.51 -2.00 -17.77
CA GLN A 392 17.74 -1.27 -18.04
C GLN A 392 17.45 0.07 -18.73
N VAL A 393 18.15 1.13 -18.32
CA VAL A 393 18.10 2.42 -19.01
C VAL A 393 18.90 2.27 -20.31
N VAL A 394 18.20 2.31 -21.45
CA VAL A 394 18.81 2.15 -22.78
C VAL A 394 19.14 3.50 -23.44
N LEU A 395 18.49 4.57 -22.98
CA LEU A 395 18.81 5.94 -23.38
C LEU A 395 18.49 6.88 -22.22
N GLU A 396 19.36 7.85 -22.01
CA GLU A 396 19.13 8.97 -21.12
C GLU A 396 19.48 10.27 -21.87
N CYS A 397 18.57 11.23 -21.86
CA CYS A 397 18.82 12.56 -22.40
C CYS A 397 18.61 13.65 -21.34
N VAL A 398 19.45 14.67 -21.39
CA VAL A 398 19.42 15.80 -20.43
C VAL A 398 19.19 17.09 -21.20
N CYS A 399 17.99 17.67 -21.08
CA CYS A 399 17.57 18.82 -21.89
C CYS A 399 18.39 20.08 -21.59
N ALA A 400 18.86 20.25 -20.35
CA ALA A 400 19.67 21.41 -19.94
C ALA A 400 20.99 21.51 -20.71
N THR A 401 21.66 20.37 -20.93
CA THR A 401 22.96 20.29 -21.62
C THR A 401 22.81 19.86 -23.08
N GLN A 402 21.60 19.54 -23.52
CA GLN A 402 21.32 18.92 -24.82
C GLN A 402 22.16 17.65 -25.04
N GLY A 403 22.36 16.87 -23.97
CA GLY A 403 23.03 15.56 -24.04
C GLY A 403 22.08 14.52 -24.60
N ASN A 404 22.45 13.89 -25.72
CA ASN A 404 21.65 12.91 -26.46
C ASN A 404 20.28 13.41 -26.94
N CYS A 405 20.08 14.74 -26.98
CA CYS A 405 18.86 15.34 -27.49
C CYS A 405 19.05 16.79 -27.96
N LYS A 406 18.13 17.27 -28.80
CA LYS A 406 17.95 18.67 -29.15
C LYS A 406 16.60 19.15 -28.62
N LEU A 407 16.64 20.22 -27.83
CA LEU A 407 15.46 20.83 -27.22
C LEU A 407 15.00 22.02 -28.06
N PHE A 408 13.73 22.01 -28.45
CA PHE A 408 13.07 23.12 -29.13
C PHE A 408 11.83 23.54 -28.33
N PHE A 409 11.82 24.77 -27.82
CA PHE A 409 10.66 25.35 -27.16
C PHE A 409 9.93 26.27 -28.13
N ASP A 410 8.64 26.02 -28.32
CA ASP A 410 7.74 26.85 -29.12
C ASP A 410 6.76 27.56 -28.19
N SER A 411 6.98 28.86 -27.98
CA SER A 411 6.14 29.69 -27.14
C SER A 411 4.77 29.99 -27.74
N GLU A 412 4.61 29.93 -29.07
CA GLU A 412 3.33 30.19 -29.73
C GLU A 412 2.37 29.03 -29.53
N SER A 413 2.87 27.79 -29.63
CA SER A 413 2.07 26.58 -29.42
C SER A 413 2.10 26.03 -27.99
N ASP A 414 2.78 26.73 -27.07
CA ASP A 414 3.02 26.30 -25.68
C ASP A 414 3.48 24.83 -25.61
N SER A 415 4.52 24.51 -26.39
CA SER A 415 5.01 23.14 -26.50
C SER A 415 6.53 23.03 -26.56
N VAL A 416 7.03 21.88 -26.15
CA VAL A 416 8.46 21.54 -26.23
C VAL A 416 8.62 20.29 -27.07
N VAL A 417 9.58 20.30 -27.99
CA VAL A 417 9.99 19.13 -28.76
C VAL A 417 11.40 18.74 -28.33
N ILE A 418 11.53 17.50 -27.84
CA ILE A 418 12.80 16.85 -27.50
C ILE A 418 13.12 15.89 -28.63
N GLY A 419 13.94 16.31 -29.59
CA GLY A 419 14.46 15.44 -30.65
C GLY A 419 15.58 14.57 -30.09
N LEU A 420 15.48 13.25 -30.18
CA LEU A 420 16.49 12.35 -29.63
C LEU A 420 17.62 12.14 -30.64
N GLU A 421 18.86 12.25 -30.17
CA GLU A 421 20.06 11.91 -30.94
C GLU A 421 20.43 10.45 -30.65
N ASP A 422 20.85 9.71 -31.68
CA ASP A 422 21.27 8.30 -31.57
C ASP A 422 20.27 7.38 -30.84
N SER A 423 18.97 7.59 -31.09
CA SER A 423 17.91 6.78 -30.47
C SER A 423 18.14 5.28 -30.72
N PRO A 424 18.21 4.45 -29.65
CA PRO A 424 18.41 3.01 -29.79
C PRO A 424 17.18 2.37 -30.42
N VAL A 425 17.39 1.18 -30.99
CA VAL A 425 16.28 0.33 -31.42
C VAL A 425 15.52 -0.15 -30.19
N ILE A 426 14.24 0.16 -30.12
CA ILE A 426 13.35 -0.28 -29.05
C ILE A 426 12.38 -1.34 -29.57
N SER A 427 12.06 -2.31 -28.71
CA SER A 427 11.03 -3.30 -29.00
C SER A 427 10.44 -3.93 -27.74
N GLY A 428 9.16 -4.33 -27.83
CA GLY A 428 8.40 -4.91 -26.72
C GLY A 428 7.93 -3.85 -25.73
N ASP A 429 7.98 -4.19 -24.45
CA ASP A 429 7.50 -3.34 -23.34
C ASP A 429 8.54 -2.24 -23.01
N VAL A 430 8.15 -0.98 -23.21
CA VAL A 430 9.02 0.19 -23.05
C VAL A 430 8.43 1.14 -22.02
N LYS A 431 9.28 1.59 -21.09
CA LYS A 431 8.97 2.64 -20.12
C LYS A 431 9.67 3.93 -20.51
N VAL A 432 8.95 5.04 -20.42
CA VAL A 432 9.50 6.39 -20.57
C VAL A 432 9.32 7.12 -19.25
N ARG A 433 10.41 7.58 -18.66
CA ARG A 433 10.42 8.29 -17.37
C ARG A 433 10.96 9.70 -17.54
N PHE A 434 10.26 10.67 -16.96
CA PHE A 434 10.64 12.08 -16.98
C PHE A 434 11.07 12.50 -15.58
N GLU A 435 12.33 12.87 -15.43
CA GLU A 435 12.92 13.50 -14.26
C GLU A 435 13.00 15.02 -14.47
N SER A 436 13.03 15.79 -13.38
CA SER A 436 13.25 17.24 -13.44
C SER A 436 14.18 17.68 -12.32
N ASN A 437 15.03 18.66 -12.60
CA ASN A 437 15.87 19.33 -11.61
C ASN A 437 15.19 20.54 -10.94
N SER A 438 13.93 20.81 -11.28
CA SER A 438 13.08 21.78 -10.59
C SER A 438 12.24 21.11 -9.51
N ASP A 439 11.61 21.90 -8.64
CA ASP A 439 10.73 21.41 -7.56
C ASP A 439 9.37 20.90 -8.07
N LEU A 440 9.39 20.03 -9.08
CA LEU A 440 8.20 19.33 -9.54
C LEU A 440 7.82 18.22 -8.56
N PRO A 441 6.54 18.12 -8.14
CA PRO A 441 6.10 17.06 -7.25
C PRO A 441 6.36 15.69 -7.84
N LYS A 442 7.14 14.87 -7.14
CA LYS A 442 7.37 13.47 -7.49
C LYS A 442 6.20 12.60 -7.04
N GLY A 443 5.77 11.71 -7.92
CA GLY A 443 4.69 10.75 -7.65
C GLY A 443 5.23 9.34 -7.46
N TYR A 444 4.55 8.38 -8.08
CA TYR A 444 5.05 7.02 -8.20
C TYR A 444 6.34 6.99 -9.03
N ASP A 445 7.16 5.96 -8.80
CA ASP A 445 8.46 5.76 -9.47
C ASP A 445 9.49 6.87 -9.22
N ASP A 446 9.32 7.64 -8.14
CA ASP A 446 10.18 8.76 -7.70
C ASP A 446 10.45 9.83 -8.79
N CYS A 447 9.48 10.05 -9.67
CA CYS A 447 9.59 11.01 -10.77
C CYS A 447 8.32 11.88 -10.90
N PRO A 448 8.41 13.05 -11.56
CA PRO A 448 7.26 13.86 -11.95
C PRO A 448 6.18 13.04 -12.68
N PHE A 449 6.56 12.34 -13.75
CA PHE A 449 5.65 11.47 -14.51
C PHE A 449 6.39 10.45 -15.37
N PHE A 450 5.70 9.37 -15.71
CA PHE A 450 6.18 8.31 -16.58
C PHE A 450 5.01 7.65 -17.31
N PHE A 451 5.30 6.73 -18.22
CA PHE A 451 4.31 5.83 -18.79
C PHE A 451 4.97 4.58 -19.40
N TRP A 452 4.17 3.55 -19.59
CA TRP A 452 4.53 2.34 -20.32
C TRP A 452 3.70 2.20 -21.60
N PHE A 453 4.32 1.65 -22.63
CA PHE A 453 3.66 1.20 -23.86
C PHE A 453 4.35 -0.07 -24.37
N ASN A 454 3.75 -0.72 -25.38
CA ASN A 454 4.39 -1.82 -26.09
C ASN A 454 4.50 -1.46 -27.58
N THR A 455 5.68 -1.63 -28.18
CA THR A 455 5.95 -1.19 -29.56
C THR A 455 5.05 -1.84 -30.60
N SER A 456 4.59 -3.05 -30.34
CA SER A 456 3.74 -3.84 -31.25
C SER A 456 2.33 -3.27 -31.41
N PHE A 457 1.91 -2.37 -30.51
CA PHE A 457 0.59 -1.72 -30.54
C PHE A 457 0.66 -0.26 -30.99
N ILE A 458 1.84 0.22 -31.39
CA ILE A 458 1.95 1.54 -32.00
C ILE A 458 1.27 1.49 -33.37
N GLU A 459 0.54 2.55 -33.72
CA GLU A 459 -0.08 2.70 -35.03
C GLU A 459 0.40 4.02 -35.65
N ASN A 460 0.56 4.07 -36.97
CA ASN A 460 0.96 5.28 -37.70
C ASN A 460 2.27 5.94 -37.20
N ASN A 461 3.17 5.16 -36.61
CA ASN A 461 4.44 5.64 -36.03
C ASN A 461 4.26 6.80 -35.04
N ARG A 462 3.14 6.85 -34.32
CA ARG A 462 2.81 7.91 -33.37
C ARG A 462 2.11 7.34 -32.14
N LEU A 463 2.47 7.86 -30.97
CA LEU A 463 1.77 7.61 -29.70
C LEU A 463 1.41 8.95 -29.08
N TYR A 464 0.13 9.22 -28.88
CA TYR A 464 -0.34 10.44 -28.21
C TYR A 464 -1.02 10.07 -26.89
N LEU A 465 -0.50 10.57 -25.77
CA LEU A 465 -1.02 10.30 -24.43
C LEU A 465 -1.48 11.61 -23.78
N PRO A 466 -2.79 11.83 -23.59
CA PRO A 466 -3.29 12.98 -22.83
C PRO A 466 -2.94 12.85 -21.34
N ARG A 467 -3.11 13.93 -20.56
CA ARG A 467 -2.84 13.97 -19.11
C ARG A 467 -3.38 12.77 -18.34
N ASN A 468 -4.61 12.36 -18.64
CA ASN A 468 -5.30 11.28 -17.92
C ASN A 468 -4.74 9.88 -18.26
N GLU A 469 -3.87 9.78 -19.26
CA GLU A 469 -3.19 8.57 -19.70
C GLU A 469 -1.71 8.48 -19.29
N LEU A 470 -1.24 9.47 -18.53
CA LEU A 470 0.12 9.53 -18.00
C LEU A 470 0.16 9.14 -16.51
N ASP A 471 1.15 8.36 -16.12
CA ASP A 471 1.31 7.94 -14.73
C ASP A 471 1.87 9.10 -13.90
N ASN A 472 1.15 9.43 -12.81
CA ASN A 472 1.22 10.64 -11.97
C ASN A 472 0.29 11.80 -12.40
N PRO A 473 0.33 12.34 -13.64
CA PRO A 473 -0.54 13.44 -14.05
C PRO A 473 -2.04 13.12 -14.05
N HIS A 474 -2.41 11.84 -14.18
CA HIS A 474 -3.81 11.39 -14.06
C HIS A 474 -4.46 11.72 -12.70
N LYS A 475 -3.68 12.02 -11.67
CA LYS A 475 -4.22 12.31 -10.33
C LYS A 475 -4.67 13.76 -10.23
N SER A 476 -5.91 13.98 -9.79
CA SER A 476 -6.49 15.32 -9.65
C SER A 476 -5.67 16.30 -8.80
N LYS A 477 -4.94 15.79 -7.80
CA LYS A 477 -4.04 16.61 -6.96
C LYS A 477 -2.90 17.30 -7.73
N THR A 478 -2.55 16.83 -8.93
CA THR A 478 -1.47 17.39 -9.75
C THR A 478 -1.99 18.32 -10.86
N TRP A 479 -3.30 18.53 -10.98
CA TRP A 479 -3.89 19.31 -12.07
C TRP A 479 -3.66 20.83 -11.99
N LYS A 480 -3.12 21.31 -10.86
CA LYS A 480 -2.58 22.67 -10.75
C LYS A 480 -1.27 22.85 -11.52
N VAL A 481 -0.54 21.76 -11.74
CA VAL A 481 0.73 21.73 -12.49
C VAL A 481 0.47 21.27 -13.92
N TYR A 482 -0.23 20.15 -14.09
CA TYR A 482 -0.54 19.59 -15.41
C TYR A 482 -1.96 19.99 -15.84
N SER A 483 -2.04 20.94 -16.77
CA SER A 483 -3.29 21.46 -17.33
C SER A 483 -4.10 20.37 -18.06
N GLU A 484 -5.36 20.63 -18.38
CA GLU A 484 -6.20 19.67 -19.11
C GLU A 484 -5.67 19.33 -20.51
N ALA A 485 -5.02 20.30 -21.15
CA ALA A 485 -4.38 20.13 -22.46
C ALA A 485 -2.98 19.52 -22.41
N PHE A 486 -2.43 19.27 -21.20
CA PHE A 486 -1.13 18.62 -21.04
C PHE A 486 -1.15 17.22 -21.67
N ALA A 487 -0.20 16.95 -22.55
CA ALA A 487 -0.09 15.67 -23.24
C ALA A 487 1.36 15.41 -23.66
N VAL A 488 1.70 14.14 -23.83
CA VAL A 488 2.97 13.72 -24.40
C VAL A 488 2.70 12.97 -25.70
N GLU A 489 3.36 13.40 -26.75
CA GLU A 489 3.35 12.74 -28.05
C GLU A 489 4.74 12.18 -28.35
N MET A 490 4.81 10.93 -28.79
CA MET A 490 6.03 10.32 -29.30
C MET A 490 5.87 10.02 -30.78
N ASN A 491 6.88 10.40 -31.56
CA ASN A 491 6.96 10.09 -32.98
C ASN A 491 8.10 9.09 -33.21
N PHE A 492 7.82 8.06 -34.01
CA PHE A 492 8.73 6.95 -34.26
C PHE A 492 9.18 6.91 -35.73
N THR A 493 10.28 6.22 -35.98
CA THR A 493 10.70 5.78 -37.32
C THR A 493 10.81 4.27 -37.32
N GLU A 494 10.26 3.63 -38.35
CA GLU A 494 10.45 2.21 -38.60
C GLU A 494 11.87 1.93 -39.11
N LEU A 495 12.32 0.70 -38.88
CA LEU A 495 13.62 0.18 -39.32
C LEU A 495 13.47 -0.70 -40.55
#